data_AF-A0A7C7LLG6-F1
#
_entry.id   AF-A0A7C7LLG6-F1
#
_cell.length_a   1.000
_cell.length_b   1.000
_cell.length_c   1.000
_cell.angle_alpha   90.00
_cell.angle_beta   90.00
_cell.angle_gamma   90.00
#
_symmetry.space_group_name_H-M   'P 1'
#
loop_
_entity.id
_entity.type
_entity.pdbx_description
1 polymer ?
#
loop_
_entity_poly.entity_id
_entity_poly.type
_entity_poly.pdbx_seq_one_letter_code
_entity_poly.pdbx_strand_id
1 'polypeptide(L)'
;MINKTTEYATIEVAPMKDLVQQELDLLTAESYLRASDAANAVTYINKSRVGIGELTAAAVADGIGSDTDEPSALDAASLWAKYKYEKIMEGNLTHPWLNYTDRRGWTGTIGNDYGGGLLPGTPIHFPIPGKELAVLLMDSYTFGGQDNIGQPGTAGHKLSNGKVFRNRGFFIEFKKRTQMNKADLY
;
A
#
# COMPACT_ATOMS: atom_id res chain seq x y z
N MET A 1 -28.09 9.74 14.01
CA MET A 1 -27.71 10.44 12.76
C MET A 1 -26.71 11.51 13.15
N ILE A 2 -25.54 11.54 12.52
CA ILE A 2 -24.55 12.60 12.76
C ILE A 2 -25.09 13.83 12.01
N ASN A 3 -25.40 14.91 12.74
CA ASN A 3 -25.87 16.15 12.14
C ASN A 3 -24.68 16.80 11.40
N LYS A 4 -24.78 16.89 10.07
CA LYS A 4 -23.83 17.64 9.24
C LYS A 4 -23.99 19.13 9.56
N THR A 5 -23.12 19.66 10.40
CA THR A 5 -23.07 21.10 10.73
C THR A 5 -22.54 21.90 9.54
N THR A 6 -22.65 23.23 9.60
CA THR A 6 -22.06 24.16 8.62
C THR A 6 -20.55 23.98 8.47
N GLU A 7 -19.85 23.51 9.52
CA GLU A 7 -18.42 23.15 9.46
C GLU A 7 -18.16 21.94 8.55
N TYR A 8 -19.04 20.93 8.55
CA TYR A 8 -18.93 19.81 7.59
C TYR A 8 -19.14 20.26 6.14
N ALA A 9 -20.08 21.18 5.90
CA ALA A 9 -20.32 21.71 4.57
C ALA A 9 -19.12 22.49 4.01
N THR A 10 -18.36 23.20 4.88
CA THR A 10 -17.13 23.87 4.47
C THR A 10 -15.98 22.91 4.14
N ILE A 11 -15.97 21.71 4.74
CA ILE A 11 -15.00 20.64 4.41
C ILE A 11 -15.35 20.00 3.05
N GLU A 12 -16.65 19.80 2.74
CA GLU A 12 -17.09 19.19 1.47
C GLU A 12 -16.71 20.01 0.22
N VAL A 13 -16.46 21.32 0.35
CA VAL A 13 -16.03 22.21 -0.74
C VAL A 13 -14.57 22.67 -0.63
N ALA A 14 -13.83 22.17 0.35
CA ALA A 14 -12.42 22.51 0.51
C ALA A 14 -11.61 22.00 -0.70
N PRO A 15 -10.62 22.77 -1.19
CA PRO A 15 -9.78 22.32 -2.28
C PRO A 15 -9.02 21.07 -1.85
N MET A 16 -9.07 20.03 -2.70
CA MET A 16 -8.22 18.86 -2.52
C MET A 16 -6.76 19.29 -2.74
N LYS A 17 -5.91 19.08 -1.74
CA LYS A 17 -4.48 19.39 -1.85
C LYS A 17 -3.79 18.18 -2.48
N ASP A 18 -3.21 18.37 -3.66
CA ASP A 18 -2.50 17.29 -4.35
C ASP A 18 -1.18 16.91 -3.66
N LEU A 19 -0.52 17.88 -3.02
CA LEU A 19 0.71 17.67 -2.26
C LEU A 19 0.76 18.61 -1.06
N VAL A 20 1.11 18.07 0.10
CA VAL A 20 1.24 18.83 1.35
C VAL A 20 2.72 19.02 1.71
N GLN A 21 3.02 20.03 2.53
CA GLN A 21 4.41 20.37 2.88
C GLN A 21 5.13 19.20 3.58
N GLN A 22 4.43 18.50 4.48
CA GLN A 22 4.95 17.32 5.17
C GLN A 22 5.34 16.22 4.19
N GLU A 23 4.52 16.00 3.16
CA GLU A 23 4.81 15.03 2.10
C GLU A 23 6.05 15.43 1.30
N LEU A 24 6.19 16.72 0.96
CA LEU A 24 7.37 17.24 0.27
C LEU A 24 8.65 17.05 1.08
N ASP A 25 8.60 17.33 2.38
CA ASP A 25 9.74 17.16 3.28
C ASP A 25 10.16 15.69 3.35
N LEU A 26 9.19 14.77 3.43
CA LEU A 26 9.46 13.34 3.41
C LEU A 26 9.94 12.84 2.04
N LEU A 27 9.43 13.37 0.92
CA LEU A 27 9.98 13.07 -0.42
C LEU A 27 11.43 13.54 -0.54
N THR A 28 11.74 14.70 0.04
CA THR A 28 13.10 15.22 0.10
C THR A 28 13.99 14.32 0.95
N ALA A 29 13.50 13.83 2.10
CA ALA A 29 14.21 12.84 2.91
C ALA A 29 14.51 11.55 2.13
N GLU A 30 13.53 11.04 1.38
CA GLU A 30 13.71 9.83 0.55
C GLU A 30 14.81 10.02 -0.51
N SER A 31 14.88 11.20 -1.12
CA SER A 31 15.94 11.52 -2.09
C SER A 31 17.35 11.39 -1.46
N TYR A 32 17.51 11.88 -0.23
CA TYR A 32 18.76 11.75 0.52
C TYR A 32 19.03 10.30 0.93
N LEU A 33 18.01 9.55 1.36
CA LEU A 33 18.16 8.13 1.66
C LEU A 33 18.63 7.33 0.44
N ARG A 34 18.07 7.60 -0.74
CA ARG A 34 18.49 6.98 -2.00
C ARG A 34 19.90 7.41 -2.42
N ALA A 35 20.30 8.64 -2.11
CA ALA A 35 21.66 9.13 -2.30
C ALA A 35 22.66 8.66 -1.23
N SER A 36 22.21 7.86 -0.25
CA SER A 36 22.99 7.45 0.93
C SER A 36 23.52 8.61 1.78
N ASP A 37 22.81 9.74 1.80
CA ASP A 37 23.13 10.91 2.62
C ASP A 37 22.32 10.90 3.93
N ALA A 38 22.87 10.23 4.95
CA ALA A 38 22.23 10.10 6.25
C ALA A 38 22.03 11.45 6.97
N ALA A 39 22.98 12.38 6.81
CA ALA A 39 22.97 13.64 7.56
C ALA A 39 21.78 14.50 7.14
N ASN A 40 21.59 14.68 5.83
CA ASN A 40 20.44 15.42 5.33
C ASN A 40 19.13 14.65 5.51
N ALA A 41 19.12 13.32 5.32
CA ALA A 41 17.92 12.51 5.55
C ALA A 41 17.35 12.71 6.97
N VAL A 42 18.21 12.67 8.00
CA VAL A 42 17.82 12.85 9.40
C VAL A 42 17.16 14.21 9.65
N THR A 43 17.68 15.28 9.03
CA THR A 43 17.09 16.62 9.17
C THR A 43 15.64 16.66 8.73
N TYR A 44 15.32 16.05 7.59
CA TYR A 44 13.96 16.05 7.05
C TYR A 44 13.04 15.04 7.72
N ILE A 45 13.53 13.84 8.09
CA ILE A 45 12.75 12.86 8.86
C ILE A 45 12.30 13.45 10.21
N ASN A 46 13.20 14.16 10.89
CA ASN A 46 12.91 14.72 12.22
C ASN A 46 11.89 15.85 12.21
N LYS A 47 11.60 16.48 11.06
CA LYS A 47 10.50 17.45 10.94
C LYS A 47 9.15 16.82 11.28
N SER A 48 8.92 15.60 10.79
CA SER A 48 7.73 14.80 11.15
C SER A 48 7.92 14.16 12.51
N ARG A 49 8.98 13.37 12.65
CA ARG A 49 9.17 12.46 13.78
C ARG A 49 9.20 13.17 15.14
N VAL A 50 9.93 14.28 15.23
CA VAL A 50 10.05 15.07 16.47
C VAL A 50 9.05 16.22 16.48
N GLY A 51 8.92 16.92 15.34
CA GLY A 51 8.08 18.12 15.26
C GLY A 51 6.58 17.86 15.35
N ILE A 52 6.13 16.65 15.03
CA ILE A 52 4.72 16.25 15.02
C ILE A 52 4.51 15.01 15.89
N GLY A 53 5.28 13.95 15.65
CA GLY A 53 5.09 12.66 16.31
C GLY A 53 5.58 12.59 17.76
N GLU A 54 6.33 13.58 18.24
CA GLU A 54 6.97 13.59 19.56
C GLU A 54 7.81 12.33 19.84
N LEU A 55 8.34 11.69 18.79
CA LEU A 55 9.18 10.50 18.88
C LEU A 55 10.65 10.87 19.07
N THR A 56 11.44 9.91 19.55
CA THR A 56 12.90 10.05 19.65
C THR A 56 13.48 10.42 18.28
N ALA A 57 14.32 11.46 18.25
CA ALA A 57 14.96 11.92 17.03
C ALA A 57 15.72 10.78 16.34
N ALA A 58 15.53 10.65 15.03
CA ALA A 58 16.42 9.86 14.20
C ALA A 58 17.82 10.47 14.25
N ALA A 59 18.85 9.63 14.19
CA ALA A 59 20.25 10.01 14.25
C ALA A 59 21.03 9.30 13.14
N VAL A 60 22.11 9.91 12.67
CA VAL A 60 23.00 9.30 11.66
C VAL A 60 23.53 7.93 12.14
N ALA A 61 23.70 7.77 13.46
CA ALA A 61 24.17 6.54 14.09
C ALA A 61 23.18 5.36 13.98
N ASP A 62 21.92 5.61 13.64
CA ASP A 62 20.90 4.56 13.45
C ASP A 62 21.20 3.67 12.22
N GLY A 63 22.07 4.15 11.32
CA GLY A 63 22.39 3.50 10.06
C GLY A 63 21.32 3.73 8.99
N ILE A 64 21.74 3.91 7.75
CA ILE A 64 20.83 4.19 6.63
C ILE A 64 19.80 3.07 6.45
N GLY A 65 20.24 1.82 6.49
CA GLY A 65 19.41 0.66 6.17
C GLY A 65 19.18 0.50 4.67
N SER A 66 18.03 -0.03 4.30
CA SER A 66 17.65 -0.33 2.92
C SER A 66 16.19 0.01 2.65
N ASP A 67 15.85 0.30 1.41
CA ASP A 67 14.46 0.44 0.96
C ASP A 67 13.69 -0.90 0.97
N THR A 68 14.31 -1.97 1.43
CA THR A 68 13.69 -3.25 1.80
C THR A 68 13.29 -3.35 3.27
N ASP A 69 13.74 -2.42 4.13
CA ASP A 69 13.48 -2.47 5.57
C ASP A 69 12.00 -2.28 5.89
N GLU A 70 11.54 -2.93 6.96
CA GLU A 70 10.15 -2.80 7.40
C GLU A 70 9.92 -1.44 8.08
N PRO A 71 8.77 -0.78 7.85
CA PRO A 71 8.42 0.45 8.56
C PRO A 71 8.42 0.22 10.07
N SER A 72 9.12 1.06 10.83
CA SER A 72 9.23 0.92 12.27
C SER A 72 9.37 2.27 12.98
N ALA A 73 8.63 2.43 14.06
CA ALA A 73 8.75 3.58 14.96
C ALA A 73 9.86 3.41 16.01
N LEU A 74 10.48 2.22 16.11
CA LEU A 74 11.39 1.90 17.21
C LEU A 74 12.73 2.62 17.07
N ASP A 75 13.34 2.95 18.20
CA ASP A 75 14.60 3.70 18.25
C ASP A 75 15.77 2.92 17.63
N ALA A 76 15.76 1.60 17.71
CA ALA A 76 16.78 0.73 17.13
C ALA A 76 16.61 0.49 15.61
N ALA A 77 15.59 1.07 14.98
CA ALA A 77 15.33 0.89 13.56
C ALA A 77 16.24 1.76 12.69
N SER A 78 16.48 1.33 11.45
CA SER A 78 17.24 2.09 10.46
C SER A 78 16.54 3.39 10.04
N LEU A 79 17.27 4.29 9.39
CA LEU A 79 16.68 5.51 8.83
C LEU A 79 15.60 5.22 7.79
N TRP A 80 15.79 4.20 6.93
CA TRP A 80 14.76 3.75 5.99
C TRP A 80 13.50 3.25 6.70
N ALA A 81 13.64 2.46 7.77
CA ALA A 81 12.51 1.97 8.54
C ALA A 81 11.73 3.10 9.23
N LYS A 82 12.44 4.05 9.85
CA LYS A 82 11.86 5.24 10.48
C LYS A 82 11.16 6.12 9.44
N TYR A 83 11.82 6.41 8.31
CA TYR A 83 11.24 7.17 7.21
C TYR A 83 9.92 6.57 6.70
N LYS A 84 9.88 5.25 6.44
CA LYS A 84 8.66 4.60 5.95
C LYS A 84 7.53 4.68 6.97
N TYR A 85 7.84 4.59 8.26
CA TYR A 85 6.84 4.77 9.32
C TYR A 85 6.23 6.17 9.25
N GLU A 86 7.06 7.22 9.20
CA GLU A 86 6.61 8.61 9.09
C GLU A 86 5.77 8.81 7.81
N LYS A 87 6.22 8.30 6.66
CA LYS A 87 5.51 8.44 5.38
C LYS A 87 4.12 7.80 5.41
N ILE A 88 3.97 6.65 6.07
CA ILE A 88 2.67 5.96 6.21
C ILE A 88 1.74 6.73 7.16
N MET A 89 2.27 7.28 8.26
CA MET A 89 1.47 7.99 9.25
C MET A 89 1.03 9.36 8.74
N GLU A 90 1.95 10.16 8.21
CA GLU A 90 1.66 11.50 7.69
C GLU A 90 0.90 11.47 6.36
N GLY A 91 1.08 10.42 5.55
CA GLY A 91 0.38 10.22 4.30
C GLY A 91 -1.03 9.63 4.44
N ASN A 92 -1.48 9.34 5.67
CA ASN A 92 -2.78 8.73 5.89
C ASN A 92 -3.92 9.73 5.62
N LEU A 93 -4.87 9.34 4.77
CA LEU A 93 -6.04 10.15 4.37
C LEU A 93 -5.73 11.52 3.72
N THR A 94 -4.49 11.81 3.34
CA THR A 94 -4.14 13.02 2.57
C THR A 94 -4.54 12.86 1.10
N HIS A 95 -4.23 11.70 0.52
CA HIS A 95 -4.67 11.30 -0.81
C HIS A 95 -4.89 9.77 -0.84
N PRO A 96 -6.03 9.26 -1.37
CA PRO A 96 -6.37 7.83 -1.34
C PRO A 96 -5.36 6.91 -2.04
N TRP A 97 -4.44 7.47 -2.82
CA TRP A 97 -3.48 6.71 -3.62
C TRP A 97 -2.03 6.76 -3.11
N LEU A 98 -1.71 7.68 -2.20
CA LEU A 98 -0.33 8.00 -1.82
C LEU A 98 0.43 6.80 -1.26
N ASN A 99 -0.16 6.13 -0.25
CA ASN A 99 0.41 4.93 0.37
C ASN A 99 0.66 3.80 -0.62
N TYR A 100 -0.17 3.66 -1.65
CA TYR A 100 0.02 2.66 -2.70
C TYR A 100 1.19 3.03 -3.61
N THR A 101 1.30 4.29 -4.03
CA THR A 101 2.38 4.74 -4.91
C THR A 101 3.74 4.73 -4.23
N ASP A 102 3.82 5.09 -2.94
CA ASP A 102 5.06 5.04 -2.17
C ASP A 102 5.54 3.59 -2.03
N ARG A 103 4.65 2.68 -1.62
CA ARG A 103 4.94 1.24 -1.48
C ARG A 103 5.33 0.58 -2.79
N ARG A 104 4.85 1.08 -3.93
CA ARG A 104 5.27 0.63 -5.26
C ARG A 104 6.70 1.06 -5.60
N GLY A 105 7.17 2.18 -5.05
CA GLY A 105 8.52 2.71 -5.24
C GLY A 105 9.59 2.10 -4.33
N TRP A 106 9.19 1.37 -3.29
CA TRP A 106 10.09 0.69 -2.37
C TRP A 106 10.35 -0.74 -2.85
N THR A 107 11.61 -1.16 -2.95
CA THR A 107 11.98 -2.46 -3.55
C THR A 107 11.89 -3.65 -2.58
N GLY A 108 11.22 -3.48 -1.44
CA GLY A 108 10.93 -4.56 -0.50
C GLY A 108 10.25 -5.75 -1.17
N THR A 109 10.61 -6.96 -0.75
CA THR A 109 10.06 -8.21 -1.29
C THR A 109 8.54 -8.18 -1.29
N ILE A 110 7.93 -8.34 -2.48
CA ILE A 110 6.50 -8.59 -2.65
C ILE A 110 6.16 -9.85 -1.86
N GLY A 111 5.68 -9.72 -0.63
CA GLY A 111 5.62 -10.90 0.26
C GLY A 111 5.29 -10.62 1.69
N ASN A 112 5.99 -9.67 2.30
CA ASN A 112 5.93 -9.50 3.73
C ASN A 112 4.67 -8.76 4.14
N ASP A 113 4.06 -9.22 5.22
CA ASP A 113 2.75 -8.76 5.67
C ASP A 113 2.77 -7.29 6.07
N TYR A 114 3.96 -6.70 6.30
CA TYR A 114 4.14 -5.29 6.69
C TYR A 114 5.44 -4.63 6.19
N GLY A 115 6.34 -5.34 5.49
CA GLY A 115 7.73 -4.91 5.31
C GLY A 115 8.03 -4.12 4.04
N GLY A 116 7.36 -2.98 3.92
CA GLY A 116 7.89 -1.87 3.15
C GLY A 116 7.83 -1.99 1.62
N GLY A 117 6.99 -2.86 1.06
CA GLY A 117 6.62 -2.90 -0.36
C GLY A 117 5.11 -3.13 -0.56
N LEU A 118 4.69 -3.40 -1.81
CA LEU A 118 3.33 -3.84 -2.11
C LEU A 118 3.11 -5.28 -1.63
N LEU A 119 1.89 -5.59 -1.18
CA LEU A 119 1.51 -6.97 -0.87
C LEU A 119 1.61 -7.80 -2.17
N PRO A 120 1.97 -9.10 -2.07
CA PRO A 120 1.67 -10.03 -3.15
C PRO A 120 0.21 -9.88 -3.48
N GLY A 121 -0.11 -9.64 -4.74
CA GLY A 121 -1.52 -9.46 -5.12
C GLY A 121 -1.90 -8.10 -5.52
N THR A 122 -1.08 -7.12 -5.16
CA THR A 122 -1.42 -5.76 -5.54
C THR A 122 -0.99 -5.54 -6.98
N PRO A 123 -1.93 -5.16 -7.88
CA PRO A 123 -1.57 -4.83 -9.25
C PRO A 123 -0.67 -3.60 -9.23
N ILE A 124 0.42 -3.61 -10.01
CA ILE A 124 1.35 -2.47 -10.16
C ILE A 124 0.77 -1.41 -11.12
N HIS A 125 -0.04 -1.87 -12.07
CA HIS A 125 -0.74 -1.06 -13.07
C HIS A 125 -2.18 -1.52 -13.19
N PHE A 126 -3.08 -0.59 -13.48
CA PHE A 126 -4.46 -0.95 -13.84
C PHE A 126 -4.49 -1.67 -15.20
N PRO A 127 -5.37 -2.67 -15.37
CA PRO A 127 -5.56 -3.31 -16.66
C PRO A 127 -6.14 -2.30 -17.66
N ILE A 128 -5.75 -2.42 -18.93
CA ILE A 128 -6.40 -1.66 -20.00
C ILE A 128 -7.87 -2.11 -20.05
N PRO A 129 -8.85 -1.19 -20.12
CA PRO A 129 -10.25 -1.57 -20.20
C PRO A 129 -10.51 -2.48 -21.41
N GLY A 130 -11.23 -3.59 -21.20
CA GLY A 130 -11.45 -4.59 -22.26
C GLY A 130 -12.09 -4.02 -23.54
N LYS A 131 -12.89 -2.96 -23.42
CA LYS A 131 -13.43 -2.23 -24.58
C LYS A 131 -12.35 -1.65 -25.49
N GLU A 132 -11.26 -1.12 -24.91
CA GLU A 132 -10.16 -0.55 -25.68
C GLU A 132 -9.34 -1.67 -26.33
N LEU A 133 -9.15 -2.79 -25.63
CA LEU A 133 -8.48 -3.97 -26.20
C LEU A 133 -9.24 -4.57 -27.37
N ALA A 134 -10.58 -4.63 -27.28
CA ALA A 134 -11.43 -5.11 -28.38
C ALA A 134 -11.34 -4.22 -29.62
N VAL A 135 -11.29 -2.89 -29.45
CA VAL A 135 -11.09 -1.94 -30.57
C VAL A 135 -9.70 -2.08 -31.17
N LEU A 136 -8.68 -2.29 -30.34
CA LEU A 136 -7.30 -2.48 -30.77
C LEU A 136 -7.01 -3.88 -31.33
N LEU A 137 -8.01 -4.76 -31.40
CA LEU A 137 -7.87 -6.18 -31.78
C LEU A 137 -6.78 -6.91 -30.97
N MET A 138 -6.63 -6.52 -29.70
CA MET A 138 -5.72 -7.14 -28.76
C MET A 138 -6.47 -8.12 -27.87
N ASP A 139 -5.80 -9.20 -27.48
CA ASP A 139 -6.36 -10.17 -26.55
C ASP A 139 -6.65 -9.52 -25.19
N SER A 140 -7.76 -9.96 -24.57
CA SER A 140 -8.07 -9.57 -23.21
C SER A 140 -7.04 -10.17 -22.26
N TYR A 141 -6.41 -9.32 -21.45
CA TYR A 141 -5.45 -9.75 -20.43
C TYR A 141 -5.85 -9.21 -19.05
N THR A 142 -5.58 -10.00 -18.00
CA THR A 142 -5.82 -9.61 -16.61
C THR A 142 -4.51 -9.68 -15.84
N PHE A 143 -4.10 -8.57 -15.20
CA PHE A 143 -2.98 -8.58 -14.26
C PHE A 143 -3.42 -9.21 -12.93
N GLY A 144 -3.43 -10.55 -12.80
CA GLY A 144 -3.68 -11.19 -11.49
C GLY A 144 -4.17 -12.64 -11.50
N GLY A 145 -3.61 -13.42 -10.58
CA GLY A 145 -3.85 -14.85 -10.30
C GLY A 145 -2.67 -15.40 -9.48
N GLN A 146 -2.93 -15.98 -8.30
CA GLN A 146 -1.90 -16.49 -7.36
C GLN A 146 -0.92 -17.47 -8.04
N ASP A 147 -1.38 -18.16 -9.07
CA ASP A 147 -0.68 -19.25 -9.75
C ASP A 147 0.57 -18.80 -10.55
N ASN A 148 0.75 -17.49 -10.80
CA ASN A 148 1.90 -16.94 -11.55
C ASN A 148 2.69 -15.87 -10.78
N ILE A 149 2.64 -15.87 -9.44
CA ILE A 149 3.45 -14.96 -8.59
C ILE A 149 4.91 -14.94 -9.06
N GLY A 150 5.44 -13.74 -9.31
CA GLY A 150 6.83 -13.53 -9.74
C GLY A 150 7.04 -13.42 -11.25
N GLN A 151 6.00 -13.59 -12.06
CA GLN A 151 6.05 -13.32 -13.50
C GLN A 151 5.70 -11.85 -13.80
N PRO A 152 6.33 -11.22 -14.82
CA PRO A 152 6.03 -9.84 -15.23
C PRO A 152 4.52 -9.63 -15.45
N GLY A 153 3.93 -8.63 -14.78
CA GLY A 153 2.51 -8.28 -14.93
C GLY A 153 1.55 -9.01 -13.98
N THR A 154 2.00 -9.75 -12.98
CA THR A 154 1.08 -10.50 -12.10
C THR A 154 0.88 -9.84 -10.74
N ALA A 155 -0.38 -9.86 -10.29
CA ALA A 155 -0.80 -9.43 -8.97
C ALA A 155 -1.26 -10.68 -8.18
N GLY A 156 -0.42 -11.23 -7.31
CA GLY A 156 -0.73 -12.45 -6.51
C GLY A 156 -1.72 -12.34 -5.32
N HIS A 157 -3.03 -12.48 -5.49
CA HIS A 157 -3.98 -12.41 -4.36
C HIS A 157 -3.54 -13.25 -3.14
N LYS A 158 -3.46 -12.65 -1.93
CA LYS A 158 -3.31 -13.42 -0.68
C LYS A 158 -4.60 -14.20 -0.39
N LEU A 159 -4.81 -15.33 -1.06
CA LEU A 159 -5.52 -16.43 -0.41
C LEU A 159 -4.45 -17.21 0.36
N SER A 160 -4.44 -17.03 1.68
CA SER A 160 -3.73 -17.95 2.56
C SER A 160 -4.11 -19.37 2.15
N ASN A 161 -3.08 -20.17 1.87
CA ASN A 161 -3.16 -21.53 1.36
C ASN A 161 -4.29 -22.30 2.06
N GLY A 162 -5.42 -22.51 1.36
CA GLY A 162 -6.53 -23.33 1.83
C GLY A 162 -7.69 -22.68 2.61
N LYS A 163 -8.01 -21.37 2.49
CA LYS A 163 -9.18 -20.80 3.21
C LYS A 163 -10.19 -20.02 2.36
N VAL A 164 -11.43 -20.49 2.48
CA VAL A 164 -12.75 -20.03 2.02
C VAL A 164 -12.97 -18.53 2.10
N PHE A 165 -13.72 -17.97 1.13
CA PHE A 165 -14.23 -16.60 1.12
C PHE A 165 -14.85 -16.23 2.47
N ARG A 166 -14.27 -15.23 3.16
CA ARG A 166 -14.84 -14.66 4.39
C ARG A 166 -15.64 -13.41 4.04
N ASN A 167 -16.97 -13.53 4.01
CA ASN A 167 -17.86 -12.37 4.18
C ASN A 167 -18.49 -12.47 5.57
N ARG A 168 -18.10 -11.55 6.46
CA ARG A 168 -18.74 -11.29 7.77
C ARG A 168 -19.05 -12.54 8.62
N GLY A 169 -18.04 -13.37 8.85
CA GLY A 169 -18.11 -14.40 9.90
C GLY A 169 -19.01 -15.61 9.61
N PHE A 170 -19.55 -15.76 8.40
CA PHE A 170 -20.27 -16.98 7.99
C PHE A 170 -19.49 -17.74 6.93
N PHE A 171 -19.37 -19.06 7.11
CA PHE A 171 -18.83 -19.96 6.11
C PHE A 171 -19.90 -20.19 5.03
N ILE A 172 -19.73 -19.61 3.85
CA ILE A 172 -20.53 -20.00 2.67
C ILE A 172 -19.78 -21.16 2.01
N GLU A 173 -20.05 -22.38 2.47
CA GLU A 173 -19.73 -23.57 1.69
C GLU A 173 -20.80 -23.73 0.61
N PHE A 174 -20.45 -23.43 -0.64
CA PHE A 174 -21.18 -24.01 -1.76
C PHE A 174 -20.85 -25.49 -1.79
N LYS A 175 -21.59 -26.32 -1.03
CA LYS A 175 -21.58 -27.76 -1.26
C LYS A 175 -21.86 -27.96 -2.75
N LYS A 176 -20.93 -28.60 -3.46
CA LYS A 176 -21.17 -29.10 -4.80
C LYS A 176 -22.42 -29.98 -4.68
N ARG A 177 -23.59 -29.48 -5.10
CA ARG A 177 -24.75 -30.35 -5.26
C ARG A 177 -24.37 -31.32 -6.37
N THR A 178 -24.35 -32.61 -6.03
CA THR A 178 -24.39 -33.65 -7.05
C THR A 178 -25.55 -33.32 -7.98
N GLN A 179 -25.30 -33.19 -9.28
CA GLN A 179 -26.38 -33.01 -10.25
C GLN A 179 -27.36 -34.18 -10.06
N MET A 180 -28.63 -33.88 -9.82
CA MET A 180 -29.67 -34.91 -9.83
C MET A 180 -29.69 -35.54 -11.22
N ASN A 181 -29.57 -36.86 -11.28
CA ASN A 181 -29.75 -37.56 -12.53
C ASN A 181 -31.25 -37.68 -12.81
N LYS A 182 -31.63 -37.88 -14.08
CA LYS A 182 -33.05 -37.98 -14.49
C LYS A 182 -33.85 -39.05 -13.72
N ALA A 183 -33.17 -40.04 -13.14
CA ALA A 183 -33.77 -41.07 -12.30
C ALA A 183 -34.24 -40.56 -10.92
N ASP A 184 -33.74 -39.40 -10.46
CA ASP A 184 -34.10 -38.81 -9.17
C ASP A 184 -35.33 -37.86 -9.28
N LEU A 185 -35.90 -37.73 -10.49
CA LEU A 185 -37.00 -36.81 -10.81
C LEU A 185 -38.37 -37.50 -10.96
N TYR A 186 -38.46 -38.79 -10.66
CA TYR A 186 -39.72 -39.55 -10.66
C TYR A 186 -39.79 -40.49 -9.44
#